data_AF-A0A961YWA4-F1
#
_entry.id   AF-A0A961YWA4-F1
#
_cell.length_a   1.000
_cell.length_b   1.000
_cell.length_c   1.000
_cell.angle_alpha   90.00
_cell.angle_beta   90.00
_cell.angle_gamma   90.00
#
_symmetry.space_group_name_H-M   'P 1'
#
loop_
_entity.id
_entity.type
_entity.pdbx_description
1 polymer ?
#
loop_
_entity_poly.entity_id
_entity_poly.type
_entity_poly.pdbx_seq_one_letter_code
_entity_poly.pdbx_strand_id
1 'polypeptide(L)'
;MLKTVWLAATLGAALALAPGLSPLQAQEAEIDDGAAATPEVDSDAMFALKRMGEYLRSLGAFEITADTWRDEVAETGENIEFASHMDIKARLPDRLRLDVSSDRSRRQFFYDGKTVVIYAPTVGAYASFEGAPTIRETLEIAADKYDLELPFADLFTWGTPDDDSDLITDAFSVGLARIGGEDC
;
A
#
# COMPACT_ATOMS: atom_id res chain seq x y z
N MET A 1 -7.04 -37.14 -39.02
CA MET A 1 -7.29 -37.17 -40.49
C MET A 1 -7.56 -35.72 -40.92
N LEU A 2 -7.16 -35.12 -42.05
CA LEU A 2 -6.23 -35.36 -43.18
C LEU A 2 -6.19 -34.00 -43.96
N LYS A 3 -5.19 -33.54 -44.75
CA LYS A 3 -3.84 -33.99 -45.13
C LYS A 3 -3.04 -32.77 -45.66
N THR A 4 -1.71 -32.74 -45.56
CA THR A 4 -0.81 -31.71 -46.15
C THR A 4 -0.72 -31.75 -47.68
N VAL A 5 -0.71 -30.58 -48.35
CA VAL A 5 -0.12 -30.28 -49.69
C VAL A 5 0.22 -28.77 -49.71
N TRP A 6 1.47 -28.31 -49.52
CA TRP A 6 2.59 -28.17 -50.48
C TRP A 6 2.34 -27.30 -51.72
N LEU A 7 3.03 -26.16 -51.80
CA LEU A 7 3.62 -25.70 -53.06
C LEU A 7 4.87 -24.84 -52.80
N ALA A 8 6.02 -25.32 -53.25
CA ALA A 8 7.26 -24.56 -53.25
C ALA A 8 7.47 -23.94 -54.64
N ALA A 9 7.90 -22.68 -54.68
CA ALA A 9 8.46 -22.05 -55.87
C ALA A 9 9.76 -21.36 -55.46
N THR A 10 10.87 -21.75 -56.09
CA THR A 10 12.23 -21.27 -55.78
C THR A 10 12.86 -20.62 -57.01
N LEU A 11 13.94 -19.86 -56.73
CA LEU A 11 14.88 -19.21 -57.65
C LEU A 11 14.47 -17.87 -58.28
N GLY A 12 15.32 -16.87 -58.01
CA GLY A 12 15.28 -15.52 -58.59
C GLY A 12 16.25 -14.58 -57.87
N ALA A 13 17.52 -14.95 -57.75
CA ALA A 13 18.50 -14.22 -56.96
C ALA A 13 18.91 -12.88 -57.60
N ALA A 14 18.89 -11.80 -56.82
CA ALA A 14 19.55 -10.54 -57.12
C ALA A 14 20.52 -10.18 -55.98
N LEU A 15 21.82 -10.29 -56.24
CA LEU A 15 22.86 -9.82 -55.32
C LEU A 15 22.91 -8.28 -55.37
N ALA A 16 22.66 -7.63 -54.24
CA ALA A 16 23.04 -6.24 -53.99
C ALA A 16 23.77 -6.17 -52.65
N LEU A 17 24.99 -5.62 -52.64
CA LEU A 17 25.78 -5.46 -51.42
C LEU A 17 25.21 -4.34 -50.57
N ALA A 18 24.81 -4.66 -49.34
CA ALA A 18 24.67 -3.71 -48.24
C ALA A 18 25.10 -4.40 -46.94
N PRO A 19 26.26 -4.02 -46.34
CA PRO A 19 26.67 -4.57 -45.06
C PRO A 19 25.94 -3.84 -43.91
N GLY A 20 25.40 -4.59 -42.95
CA GLY A 20 25.06 -4.05 -41.63
C GLY A 20 23.65 -3.50 -41.42
N LEU A 21 22.62 -4.26 -41.79
CA LEU A 21 21.32 -4.17 -41.10
C LEU A 21 20.99 -5.55 -40.52
N SER A 22 21.47 -5.80 -39.30
CA SER A 22 21.00 -6.92 -38.50
C SER A 22 19.50 -6.74 -38.25
N PRO A 23 18.64 -7.74 -38.50
CA PRO A 23 17.27 -7.68 -37.99
C PRO A 23 17.37 -7.60 -36.46
N LEU A 24 16.80 -6.54 -35.89
CA LEU A 24 16.58 -6.45 -34.45
C LEU A 24 15.52 -7.50 -34.12
N GLN A 25 15.96 -8.73 -33.83
CA GLN A 25 15.11 -9.72 -33.20
C GLN A 25 14.64 -9.11 -31.89
N ALA A 26 13.35 -8.82 -31.79
CA ALA A 26 12.72 -8.56 -30.52
C ALA A 26 12.95 -9.82 -29.68
N GLN A 27 13.86 -9.73 -28.72
CA GLN A 27 14.00 -10.76 -27.72
C GLN A 27 12.80 -10.61 -26.81
N GLU A 28 11.74 -11.35 -27.14
CA GLU A 28 10.64 -11.61 -26.24
C GLU A 28 11.27 -12.19 -24.97
N ALA A 29 11.22 -11.42 -23.89
CA ALA A 29 11.73 -11.88 -22.62
C ALA A 29 10.83 -13.03 -22.18
N GLU A 30 11.33 -14.26 -22.31
CA GLU A 30 10.73 -15.41 -21.64
C GLU A 30 10.65 -15.04 -20.16
N ILE A 31 9.41 -14.92 -19.66
CA ILE A 31 9.19 -14.89 -18.22
C ILE A 31 9.57 -16.28 -17.75
N ASP A 32 10.79 -16.38 -17.21
CA ASP A 32 11.16 -17.51 -16.39
C ASP A 32 10.16 -17.53 -15.23
N ASP A 33 9.27 -18.52 -15.22
CA ASP A 33 8.43 -18.89 -14.06
C ASP A 33 9.39 -19.46 -13.00
N GLY A 34 10.25 -18.57 -12.49
CA GLY A 34 11.28 -18.85 -11.52
C GLY A 34 10.61 -19.48 -10.32
N ALA A 35 11.06 -20.70 -9.99
CA ALA A 35 10.46 -21.52 -8.94
C ALA A 35 10.16 -20.66 -7.71
N ALA A 36 8.88 -20.63 -7.32
CA ALA A 36 8.38 -19.78 -6.25
C ALA A 36 9.36 -19.79 -5.08
N ALA A 37 9.91 -18.62 -4.76
CA ALA A 37 10.84 -18.47 -3.66
C ALA A 37 10.19 -19.10 -2.41
N THR A 38 10.96 -19.93 -1.70
CA THR A 38 10.47 -20.44 -0.42
C THR A 38 10.28 -19.23 0.48
N PRO A 39 9.12 -19.03 1.13
CA PRO A 39 8.91 -17.90 2.00
C PRO A 39 10.03 -17.81 3.02
N GLU A 40 10.81 -16.73 2.96
CA GLU A 40 12.00 -16.53 3.78
C GLU A 40 11.80 -15.24 4.54
N VAL A 41 11.93 -15.32 5.87
CA VAL A 41 11.78 -14.16 6.74
C VAL A 41 13.17 -13.56 6.98
N ASP A 42 13.52 -12.56 6.18
CA ASP A 42 14.74 -11.78 6.30
C ASP A 42 14.84 -11.16 7.70
N SER A 43 15.90 -11.51 8.43
CA SER A 43 16.15 -11.02 9.78
C SER A 43 16.39 -9.51 9.83
N ASP A 44 16.95 -8.92 8.77
CA ASP A 44 17.23 -7.48 8.72
C ASP A 44 15.93 -6.68 8.48
N ALA A 45 15.01 -7.21 7.66
CA ALA A 45 13.67 -6.66 7.49
C ALA A 45 12.86 -6.70 8.80
N MET A 46 12.85 -7.84 9.49
CA MET A 46 12.19 -7.97 10.80
C MET A 46 12.85 -7.10 11.89
N PHE A 47 14.17 -6.93 11.84
CA PHE A 47 14.89 -6.02 12.74
C PHE A 47 14.53 -4.55 12.50
N ALA A 48 14.33 -4.14 11.23
CA ALA A 48 13.85 -2.81 10.89
C ALA A 48 12.42 -2.56 11.41
N LEU A 49 11.50 -3.49 11.18
CA LEU A 49 10.13 -3.45 11.70
C LEU A 49 10.11 -3.33 13.23
N LYS A 50 10.86 -4.19 13.93
CA LYS A 50 10.97 -4.16 15.39
C LYS A 50 11.49 -2.81 15.91
N ARG A 51 12.51 -2.23 15.26
CA ARG A 51 13.04 -0.91 15.62
C ARG A 51 12.03 0.22 15.38
N MET A 52 11.24 0.13 14.31
CA MET A 52 10.14 1.07 14.08
C MET A 52 9.09 0.98 15.19
N GLY A 53 8.65 -0.24 15.53
CA GLY A 53 7.69 -0.47 16.63
C GLY A 53 8.19 0.07 17.98
N GLU A 54 9.44 -0.25 18.36
CA GLU A 54 10.10 0.27 19.56
C GLU A 54 10.15 1.80 19.57
N TYR A 55 10.48 2.43 18.43
CA TYR A 55 10.49 3.89 18.31
C TYR A 55 9.09 4.47 18.48
N LEU A 56 8.07 3.94 17.80
CA LEU A 56 6.68 4.37 17.93
C LEU A 56 6.18 4.27 19.38
N ARG A 57 6.51 3.18 20.10
CA ARG A 57 6.16 3.02 21.53
C ARG A 57 6.87 4.00 22.46
N SER A 58 7.99 4.60 22.05
CA SER A 58 8.69 5.62 22.83
C SER A 58 8.01 7.01 22.78
N LEU A 59 7.11 7.23 21.82
CA LEU A 59 6.47 8.53 21.56
C LEU A 59 5.18 8.70 22.39
N GLY A 60 5.13 9.73 23.25
CA GLY A 60 3.89 10.13 23.92
C GLY A 60 2.91 10.87 23.00
N ALA A 61 3.40 11.44 21.90
CA ALA A 61 2.61 12.11 20.87
C ALA A 61 3.41 12.15 19.55
N PHE A 62 2.71 12.14 18.42
CA PHE A 62 3.30 12.24 17.09
C PHE A 62 2.33 12.87 16.09
N GLU A 63 2.89 13.31 14.97
CA GLU A 63 2.17 13.88 13.83
C GLU A 63 2.67 13.22 12.54
N ILE A 64 1.75 12.93 11.63
CA ILE A 64 2.01 12.36 10.31
C ILE A 64 1.26 13.21 9.29
N THR A 65 1.97 13.68 8.28
CA THR A 65 1.36 14.24 7.07
C THR A 65 1.69 13.28 5.93
N ALA A 66 0.67 12.81 5.21
CA ALA A 66 0.82 11.81 4.17
C ALA A 66 -0.06 12.10 2.95
N ASP A 67 0.50 11.91 1.76
CA ASP A 67 -0.26 11.71 0.54
C ASP A 67 -0.39 10.20 0.30
N THR A 68 -1.61 9.73 0.01
CA THR A 68 -1.94 8.31 -0.12
C THR A 68 -2.65 8.06 -1.44
N TRP A 69 -2.33 6.96 -2.09
CA TRP A 69 -3.01 6.48 -3.30
C TRP A 69 -3.56 5.08 -3.03
N ARG A 70 -4.82 4.85 -3.42
CA ARG A 70 -5.49 3.55 -3.36
C ARG A 70 -6.03 3.21 -4.74
N ASP A 71 -5.69 2.05 -5.27
CA ASP A 71 -6.30 1.52 -6.48
C ASP A 71 -7.49 0.60 -6.15
N GLU A 72 -8.60 0.78 -6.85
CA GLU A 72 -9.74 -0.15 -6.83
C GLU A 72 -10.06 -0.58 -8.27
N VAL A 73 -10.31 -1.87 -8.50
CA VAL A 73 -10.69 -2.40 -9.81
C VAL A 73 -12.20 -2.27 -9.98
N ALA A 74 -12.66 -1.52 -10.99
CA ALA A 74 -14.07 -1.39 -11.31
C ALA A 74 -14.67 -2.73 -11.79
N GLU A 75 -15.99 -2.90 -11.68
CA GLU A 75 -16.71 -4.07 -12.20
C GLU A 75 -16.49 -4.29 -13.72
N THR A 76 -16.16 -3.22 -14.44
CA THR A 76 -15.86 -3.21 -15.88
C THR A 76 -14.38 -3.51 -16.21
N GLY A 77 -13.51 -3.59 -15.21
CA GLY A 77 -12.11 -4.01 -15.32
C GLY A 77 -11.07 -2.89 -15.34
N GLU A 78 -11.47 -1.62 -15.32
CA GLU A 78 -10.55 -0.49 -15.19
C GLU A 78 -10.06 -0.29 -13.76
N ASN A 79 -8.76 -0.02 -13.58
CA ASN A 79 -8.23 0.47 -12.31
C ASN A 79 -8.61 1.94 -12.10
N ILE A 80 -9.13 2.26 -10.92
CA ILE A 80 -9.46 3.61 -10.48
C ILE A 80 -8.57 3.96 -9.29
N GLU A 81 -7.69 4.95 -9.47
CA GLU A 81 -6.85 5.49 -8.41
C GLU A 81 -7.63 6.55 -7.59
N PHE A 82 -7.53 6.46 -6.26
CA PHE A 82 -8.08 7.41 -5.30
C PHE A 82 -6.94 8.04 -4.51
N ALA A 83 -6.65 9.31 -4.79
CA ALA A 83 -5.67 10.09 -4.06
C ALA A 83 -6.31 10.85 -2.87
N SER A 84 -5.63 10.87 -1.72
CA SER A 84 -5.98 11.73 -0.59
C SER A 84 -4.77 12.24 0.18
N HIS A 85 -4.92 13.43 0.75
CA HIS A 85 -4.00 14.03 1.70
C HIS A 85 -4.53 13.88 3.12
N MET A 86 -3.66 13.50 4.06
CA MET A 86 -4.01 13.21 5.45
C MET A 86 -3.06 13.90 6.44
N ASP A 87 -3.63 14.57 7.45
CA ASP A 87 -2.91 15.05 8.63
C ASP A 87 -3.41 14.28 9.87
N ILE A 88 -2.59 13.40 10.44
CA ILE A 88 -2.85 12.64 11.66
C ILE A 88 -2.09 13.26 12.82
N LYS A 89 -2.77 13.58 13.92
CA LYS A 89 -2.18 14.08 15.16
C LYS A 89 -2.62 13.20 16.32
N ALA A 90 -1.67 12.47 16.89
CA ALA A 90 -1.90 11.56 18.01
C ALA A 90 -1.22 12.07 19.28
N ARG A 91 -1.91 11.94 20.41
CA ARG A 91 -1.34 11.95 21.75
C ARG A 91 -1.82 10.70 22.47
N LEU A 92 -0.90 9.81 22.79
CA LEU A 92 -1.21 8.51 23.37
C LEU A 92 -1.61 8.66 24.85
N PRO A 93 -2.47 7.77 25.37
CA PRO A 93 -3.10 6.65 24.67
C PRO A 93 -4.43 7.00 23.98
N ASP A 94 -4.97 8.20 24.16
CA ASP A 94 -6.42 8.45 24.09
C ASP A 94 -6.84 9.74 23.35
N ARG A 95 -5.96 10.36 22.55
CA ARG A 95 -6.32 11.55 21.75
C ARG A 95 -5.86 11.42 20.31
N LEU A 96 -6.83 11.43 19.40
CA LEU A 96 -6.59 11.39 17.97
C LEU A 96 -7.36 12.51 17.27
N ARG A 97 -6.67 13.20 16.35
CA ARG A 97 -7.29 14.01 15.31
C ARG A 97 -6.77 13.51 13.96
N LEU A 98 -7.65 13.36 12.99
CA LEU A 98 -7.29 13.09 11.60
C LEU A 98 -8.10 14.03 10.70
N ASP A 99 -7.42 14.77 9.83
CA ASP A 99 -8.04 15.50 8.73
C ASP A 99 -7.74 14.76 7.41
N VAL A 100 -8.77 14.34 6.68
CA VAL A 100 -8.65 13.72 5.35
C VAL A 100 -9.25 14.65 4.31
N SER A 101 -8.53 14.85 3.20
CA SER A 101 -9.03 15.56 2.03
C SER A 101 -8.70 14.83 0.72
N SER A 102 -9.66 14.80 -0.18
CA SER A 102 -9.53 14.30 -1.56
C SER A 102 -10.29 15.20 -2.53
N ASP A 103 -10.19 14.90 -3.83
CA ASP A 103 -11.00 15.51 -4.88
C ASP A 103 -12.52 15.38 -4.62
N ARG A 104 -12.93 14.26 -4.02
CA ARG A 104 -14.32 13.87 -3.78
C ARG A 104 -14.85 14.28 -2.41
N SER A 105 -14.00 14.41 -1.38
CA SER A 105 -14.50 14.61 -0.01
C SER A 105 -13.51 15.32 0.93
N ARG A 106 -14.07 15.84 2.03
CA ARG A 106 -13.29 16.22 3.22
C ARG A 106 -13.95 15.61 4.46
N ARG A 107 -13.13 15.08 5.37
CA ARG A 107 -13.55 14.48 6.64
C ARG A 107 -12.62 14.92 7.75
N GLN A 108 -13.17 15.17 8.92
CA GLN A 108 -12.42 15.47 10.13
C GLN A 108 -12.86 14.50 11.22
N PHE A 109 -11.91 13.75 11.76
CA PHE A 109 -12.11 12.78 12.82
C PHE A 109 -11.53 13.35 14.12
N PHE A 110 -12.29 13.21 15.20
CA PHE A 110 -11.91 13.66 16.53
C PHE A 110 -12.19 12.53 17.51
N TYR A 111 -11.27 12.28 18.42
CA TYR A 111 -11.44 11.32 19.51
C TYR A 111 -10.84 11.87 20.80
N ASP A 112 -11.65 11.85 21.86
CA ASP A 112 -11.38 12.48 23.16
C ASP A 112 -11.20 11.49 24.32
N GLY A 113 -10.81 10.24 24.02
CA GLY A 113 -10.65 9.18 25.01
C GLY A 113 -11.97 8.51 25.42
N LYS A 114 -13.08 8.91 24.78
CA LYS A 114 -14.41 8.36 25.03
C LYS A 114 -15.29 8.34 23.78
N THR A 115 -15.39 9.46 23.07
CA THR A 115 -16.33 9.62 21.94
C THR A 115 -15.55 9.95 20.68
N VAL A 116 -15.85 9.22 19.59
CA VAL A 116 -15.40 9.56 18.25
C VAL A 116 -16.45 10.45 17.58
N VAL A 117 -16.00 11.52 16.93
CA VAL A 117 -16.84 12.40 16.09
C VAL A 117 -16.24 12.46 14.69
N ILE A 118 -17.07 12.22 13.68
CA ILE A 118 -16.72 12.33 12.27
C ILE A 118 -17.51 13.49 11.69
N TYR A 119 -16.83 14.55 11.28
CA TYR A 119 -17.44 15.73 10.66
C TYR A 119 -17.18 15.75 9.14
N ALA A 120 -18.23 16.00 8.37
CA ALA A 120 -18.22 16.07 6.92
C ALA A 120 -18.53 17.52 6.46
N PRO A 121 -17.54 18.44 6.49
CA PRO A 121 -17.78 19.87 6.25
C PRO A 121 -18.43 20.18 4.89
N THR A 122 -18.14 19.39 3.85
CA THR A 122 -18.72 19.57 2.51
C THR A 122 -20.25 19.45 2.48
N VAL A 123 -20.86 18.73 3.43
CA VAL A 123 -22.32 18.54 3.54
C VAL A 123 -22.90 19.04 4.86
N GLY A 124 -22.07 19.65 5.73
CA GLY A 124 -22.51 20.19 7.02
C GLY A 124 -23.00 19.16 8.04
N ALA A 125 -22.71 17.87 7.85
CA ALA A 125 -23.19 16.78 8.70
C ALA A 125 -22.09 16.21 9.60
N TYR A 126 -22.48 15.59 10.72
CA TYR A 126 -21.58 14.80 11.56
C TYR A 126 -22.22 13.49 12.01
N ALA A 127 -21.38 12.52 12.36
CA ALA A 127 -21.75 11.29 13.06
C ALA A 127 -20.87 11.14 14.31
N SER A 128 -21.30 10.33 15.28
CA SER A 128 -20.53 10.06 16.49
C SER A 128 -20.83 8.70 17.09
N PHE A 129 -19.84 8.07 17.71
CA PHE A 129 -19.98 6.82 18.46
C PHE A 129 -19.09 6.81 19.70
N GLU A 130 -19.41 5.94 20.66
CA GLU A 130 -18.55 5.72 21.83
C GLU A 130 -17.38 4.80 21.41
N GLY A 131 -16.16 5.30 21.60
CA GLY A 131 -14.93 4.53 21.47
C GLY A 131 -14.58 3.80 22.76
N ALA A 132 -13.31 3.40 22.85
CA ALA A 132 -12.72 2.73 24.01
C ALA A 132 -11.87 3.71 24.85
N PRO A 133 -11.16 3.26 25.90
CA PRO A 133 -10.18 4.08 26.62
C PRO A 133 -8.89 4.39 25.85
N THR A 134 -8.56 3.63 24.79
CA THR A 134 -7.35 3.84 23.98
C THR A 134 -7.67 4.02 22.49
N ILE A 135 -6.72 4.61 21.74
CA ILE A 135 -6.82 4.73 20.28
C ILE A 135 -6.89 3.34 19.63
N ARG A 136 -6.04 2.37 20.02
CA ARG A 136 -6.04 1.01 19.45
C ARG A 136 -7.44 0.38 19.50
N GLU A 137 -7.98 0.25 20.71
CA GLU A 137 -9.31 -0.33 20.95
C GLU A 137 -10.44 0.47 20.28
N THR A 138 -10.23 1.77 20.04
CA THR A 138 -11.18 2.62 19.32
C THR A 138 -11.13 2.40 17.80
N LEU A 139 -9.96 2.09 17.24
CA LEU A 139 -9.80 1.69 15.83
C LEU A 139 -10.39 0.29 15.58
N GLU A 140 -10.21 -0.65 16.52
CA GLU A 140 -10.91 -1.95 16.50
C GLU A 140 -12.43 -1.77 16.47
N ILE A 141 -12.99 -0.93 17.35
CA ILE A 141 -14.42 -0.59 17.33
C ILE A 141 -14.85 0.06 16.00
N ALA A 142 -13.98 0.89 15.40
CA ALA A 142 -14.26 1.58 14.14
C ALA A 142 -14.35 0.60 12.97
N ALA A 143 -13.39 -0.33 12.85
CA ALA A 143 -13.41 -1.40 11.86
C ALA A 143 -14.60 -2.34 12.09
N ASP A 144 -14.65 -3.05 13.23
CA ASP A 144 -15.59 -4.15 13.50
C ASP A 144 -17.07 -3.76 13.42
N LYS A 145 -17.41 -2.52 13.81
CA LYS A 145 -18.82 -2.09 13.94
C LYS A 145 -19.28 -1.08 12.89
N TYR A 146 -18.34 -0.38 12.26
CA TYR A 146 -18.65 0.74 11.37
C TYR A 146 -17.97 0.66 10.00
N ASP A 147 -17.19 -0.40 9.73
CA ASP A 147 -16.44 -0.58 8.48
C ASP A 147 -15.51 0.61 8.20
N LEU A 148 -14.99 1.21 9.27
CA LEU A 148 -14.18 2.43 9.24
C LEU A 148 -12.71 2.09 9.49
N GLU A 149 -12.05 1.67 8.43
CA GLU A 149 -10.60 1.51 8.39
C GLU A 149 -9.92 2.86 8.17
N LEU A 150 -8.96 3.20 9.03
CA LEU A 150 -8.09 4.36 8.82
C LEU A 150 -6.75 3.90 8.25
N PRO A 151 -6.25 4.49 7.16
CA PRO A 151 -4.86 4.30 6.74
C PRO A 151 -3.90 4.62 7.90
N PHE A 152 -2.83 3.84 7.98
CA PHE A 152 -1.83 3.91 9.06
C PHE A 152 -2.36 3.52 10.46
N ALA A 153 -3.47 2.80 10.56
CA ALA A 153 -3.94 2.22 11.84
C ALA A 153 -2.86 1.37 12.53
N ASP A 154 -2.01 0.68 11.76
CA ASP A 154 -0.95 -0.19 12.27
C ASP A 154 0.14 0.58 13.04
N LEU A 155 0.29 1.89 12.81
CA LEU A 155 1.18 2.73 13.62
C LEU A 155 0.73 2.83 15.09
N PHE A 156 -0.49 2.42 15.41
CA PHE A 156 -1.01 2.35 16.78
C PHE A 156 -0.83 0.96 17.41
N THR A 157 -0.68 -0.11 16.61
CA THR A 157 -0.44 -1.49 17.06
C THR A 157 1.04 -1.87 17.07
N TRP A 158 1.82 -1.54 16.04
CA TRP A 158 3.24 -1.95 15.91
C TRP A 158 4.09 -1.59 17.14
N GLY A 159 4.79 -2.60 17.66
CA GLY A 159 5.57 -2.59 18.89
C GLY A 159 4.77 -2.84 20.17
N THR A 160 3.47 -3.16 20.08
CA THR A 160 2.66 -3.63 21.22
C THR A 160 2.59 -5.17 21.25
N PRO A 161 2.16 -5.80 22.37
CA PRO A 161 1.86 -7.24 22.40
C PRO A 161 0.69 -7.67 21.50
N ASP A 162 -0.04 -6.71 20.93
CA ASP A 162 -1.22 -6.89 20.08
C ASP A 162 -0.88 -6.60 18.59
N ASP A 163 0.40 -6.68 18.19
CA ASP A 163 0.81 -6.46 16.79
C ASP A 163 0.92 -7.76 15.98
N ASP A 164 0.68 -7.65 14.67
CA ASP A 164 0.65 -8.78 13.74
C ASP A 164 2.04 -9.16 13.20
N SER A 165 3.15 -8.71 13.80
CA SER A 165 4.50 -9.03 13.29
C SER A 165 4.83 -10.53 13.38
N ASP A 166 4.23 -11.25 14.34
CA ASP A 166 4.30 -12.72 14.44
C ASP A 166 3.48 -13.45 13.35
N LEU A 167 2.62 -12.75 12.60
CA LEU A 167 1.85 -13.32 11.47
C LEU A 167 2.61 -13.24 10.13
N ILE A 168 3.77 -12.59 10.09
CA ILE A 168 4.58 -12.41 8.88
C ILE A 168 5.16 -13.75 8.44
N THR A 169 4.77 -14.20 7.25
CA THR A 169 5.22 -15.48 6.66
C THR A 169 6.29 -15.34 5.58
N ASP A 170 6.51 -14.12 5.07
CA ASP A 170 7.53 -13.76 4.08
C ASP A 170 7.99 -12.32 4.34
N ALA A 171 9.28 -12.05 4.30
CA ALA A 171 9.83 -10.70 4.50
C ALA A 171 11.18 -10.56 3.81
N PHE A 172 11.39 -9.47 3.08
CA PHE A 172 12.68 -9.20 2.43
C PHE A 172 12.97 -7.70 2.38
N SER A 173 14.25 -7.33 2.49
CA SER A 173 14.68 -5.95 2.25
C SER A 173 14.70 -5.62 0.75
N VAL A 174 13.96 -4.58 0.34
CA VAL A 174 13.98 -4.03 -1.03
C VAL A 174 15.21 -3.16 -1.32
N GLY A 175 16.08 -2.95 -0.33
CA GLY A 175 17.19 -2.00 -0.41
C GLY A 175 16.76 -0.56 -0.11
N LEU A 176 17.72 0.37 -0.15
CA LEU A 176 17.51 1.77 0.21
C LEU A 176 16.87 2.58 -0.93
N ALA A 177 15.84 3.35 -0.59
CA ALA A 177 15.24 4.38 -1.42
C ALA A 177 15.50 5.78 -0.85
N ARG A 178 15.16 6.83 -1.60
CA ARG A 178 15.16 8.21 -1.08
C ARG A 178 13.81 8.88 -1.34
N ILE A 179 13.09 9.18 -0.27
CA ILE A 179 11.72 9.72 -0.30
C ILE A 179 11.74 11.09 0.38
N GLY A 180 11.24 12.13 -0.29
CA GLY A 180 11.25 13.51 0.23
C GLY A 180 12.64 14.13 0.46
N GLY A 181 13.72 13.40 0.16
CA GLY A 181 15.11 13.78 0.47
C GLY A 181 15.77 12.94 1.56
N GLU A 182 14.97 12.18 2.32
CA GLU A 182 15.42 11.28 3.40
C GLU A 182 15.65 9.86 2.86
N ASP A 183 16.60 9.13 3.47
CA ASP A 183 16.85 7.72 3.14
C ASP A 183 15.84 6.82 3.87
N CYS A 184 15.32 5.82 3.15
CA CYS A 184 14.31 4.86 3.61
C CYS A 184 14.77 3.44 3.28
#